data_AF-A0A2E9YS99-F1
#
_entry.id   AF-A0A2E9YS99-F1
#
_cell.length_a   1.000
_cell.length_b   1.000
_cell.length_c   1.000
_cell.angle_alpha   90.00
_cell.angle_beta   90.00
_cell.angle_gamma   90.00
#
_symmetry.space_group_name_H-M   'P 1'
#
loop_
_entity.id
_entity.type
_entity.pdbx_description
1 polymer ?
#
loop_
_entity_poly.entity_id
_entity_poly.type
_entity_poly.pdbx_seq_one_letter_code
_entity_poly.pdbx_strand_id
1 'polypeptide(L)' 'MKQRNYRKEYDDYHGKPEQVKRRAGRNSARAKMVSAGKAKKGDGKDIHHKDGNPRNNSRKNLSVMSRSRNRARRG' A
#
# COMPACT_ATOMS: atom_id res chain seq x y z
N MET A 1 7.26 15.79 23.96
CA MET A 1 7.11 14.79 22.86
C MET A 1 8.29 14.94 21.91
N LYS A 2 8.97 13.85 21.53
CA LYS A 2 10.07 13.93 20.55
C LYS A 2 9.50 14.26 19.17
N GLN A 3 9.94 15.36 18.57
CA GLN A 3 9.48 15.77 17.24
C GLN A 3 9.96 14.74 16.21
N ARG A 4 9.05 14.29 15.33
CA ARG A 4 9.40 13.36 14.25
C ARG A 4 10.30 14.06 13.24
N ASN A 5 11.50 13.52 13.02
CA ASN A 5 12.39 14.00 11.97
C ASN A 5 12.11 13.24 10.66
N TYR A 6 11.24 13.82 9.82
CA TYR A 6 10.84 13.24 8.55
C TYR A 6 11.99 13.06 7.55
N ARG A 7 12.99 13.96 7.57
CA ARG A 7 14.15 13.86 6.67
C ARG A 7 14.96 12.61 7.01
N LYS A 8 15.29 12.43 8.29
CA LYS A 8 15.99 11.25 8.78
C LYS A 8 15.22 9.96 8.52
N GLU A 9 13.90 9.93 8.76
CA GLU A 9 13.07 8.75 8.45
C GLU A 9 13.05 8.41 6.95
N TYR A 10 13.05 9.45 6.11
CA TYR A 10 13.15 9.24 4.67
C TYR A 10 14.50 8.62 4.30
N ASP A 11 15.60 9.20 4.76
CA ASP A 11 16.95 8.71 4.44
C ASP A 11 17.20 7.29 5.00
N ASP A 12 16.73 7.01 6.21
CA ASP A 12 16.92 5.74 6.89
C ASP A 12 15.99 4.62 6.41
N TYR A 13 14.83 4.96 5.83
CA TYR A 13 13.80 3.97 5.50
C TYR A 13 13.13 4.21 4.14
N HIS A 14 12.36 5.29 3.97
CA HIS A 14 11.50 5.45 2.78
C HIS A 14 12.27 5.62 1.47
N GLY A 15 13.48 6.17 1.54
CA GLY A 15 14.38 6.39 0.42
C GLY A 15 15.15 5.13 0.00
N LYS A 16 15.16 4.07 0.82
CA LYS A 16 15.85 2.82 0.48
C LYS A 16 15.25 2.23 -0.81
N PRO A 17 16.08 1.77 -1.76
CA PRO A 17 15.60 1.22 -3.04
C PRO A 17 14.54 0.13 -2.88
N GLU A 18 14.64 -0.71 -1.85
CA GLU A 18 13.64 -1.73 -1.54
C GLU A 18 12.29 -1.11 -1.15
N GLN A 19 12.27 -0.11 -0.28
CA GLN A 19 11.04 0.56 0.15
C GLN A 19 10.40 1.33 -1.01
N VAL A 20 11.21 1.95 -1.87
CA VAL A 20 10.75 2.57 -3.12
C VAL A 20 10.09 1.52 -4.03
N LYS A 21 10.70 0.35 -4.23
CA LYS A 21 10.14 -0.76 -5.02
C LYS A 21 8.82 -1.28 -4.41
N ARG A 22 8.75 -1.44 -3.09
CA ARG A 22 7.52 -1.85 -2.39
C ARG A 22 6.41 -0.81 -2.52
N ARG A 23 6.75 0.48 -2.43
CA ARG A 23 5.80 1.60 -2.66
C ARG A 23 5.28 1.60 -4.10
N ALA A 24 6.17 1.45 -5.08
CA ALA A 24 5.78 1.34 -6.49
C ALA A 24 4.83 0.15 -6.72
N GLY A 25 5.13 -1.01 -6.14
CA GLY A 25 4.26 -2.20 -6.20
C GLY A 25 2.85 -1.92 -5.68
N ARG A 26 2.72 -1.30 -4.50
CA ARG A 26 1.40 -0.90 -3.93
C ARG A 26 0.66 0.10 -4.82
N ASN A 27 1.37 1.09 -5.36
CA ASN A 27 0.77 2.10 -6.24
C ASN A 27 0.23 1.47 -7.52
N SER A 28 0.99 0.56 -8.13
CA SER A 28 0.56 -0.19 -9.32
C SER A 28 -0.66 -1.09 -9.03
N ALA A 29 -0.68 -1.76 -7.87
CA ALA A 29 -1.86 -2.52 -7.44
C ALA A 29 -3.10 -1.63 -7.33
N ARG A 30 -2.95 -0.45 -6.71
CA ARG A 30 -4.05 0.50 -6.58
C ARG A 30 -4.52 1.05 -7.92
N ALA A 31 -3.60 1.44 -8.79
CA ALA A 31 -3.93 1.89 -10.14
C ALA A 31 -4.73 0.83 -10.93
N LYS A 32 -4.30 -0.44 -10.85
CA LYS A 32 -4.97 -1.57 -11.52
C LYS A 32 -6.38 -1.85 -10.99
N MET A 33 -6.61 -1.65 -9.69
CA MET A 33 -7.93 -1.85 -9.09
C MET A 33 -8.85 -0.64 -9.32
N VAL A 34 -8.28 0.56 -9.44
CA VAL A 34 -9.02 1.76 -9.85
C VAL A 34 -9.45 1.66 -11.31
N SER A 35 -8.54 1.27 -12.21
CA SER A 35 -8.89 1.08 -13.63
C SER A 35 -9.90 -0.03 -13.86
N ALA A 36 -9.94 -1.04 -12.98
CA ALA A 36 -10.96 -2.08 -12.98
C ALA A 36 -12.31 -1.65 -12.34
N GLY A 37 -12.46 -0.38 -11.94
CA GLY A 37 -13.66 0.14 -11.30
C GLY A 37 -13.91 -0.36 -9.88
N LYS A 38 -12.97 -1.09 -9.28
CA LYS A 38 -13.14 -1.72 -7.95
C LYS A 38 -12.80 -0.79 -6.80
N ALA A 39 -12.00 0.25 -7.06
CA ALA A 39 -11.64 1.30 -6.11
C ALA A 39 -11.66 2.67 -6.79
N LYS A 40 -11.80 3.74 -6.01
CA LYS A 40 -11.66 5.13 -6.47
C LYS A 40 -11.05 6.01 -5.38
N LYS A 41 -10.63 7.23 -5.71
CA LYS A 41 -10.21 8.19 -4.69
C LYS A 41 -11.41 8.56 -3.82
N GLY A 42 -11.27 8.51 -2.50
CA GLY A 42 -12.33 8.89 -1.56
C GLY A 42 -13.37 7.81 -1.24
N ASP A 43 -13.25 6.58 -1.75
CA ASP A 43 -14.20 5.50 -1.44
C ASP A 43 -13.98 4.83 -0.07
N GLY A 44 -12.94 5.22 0.65
CA GLY A 44 -12.57 4.60 1.93
C GLY A 44 -12.11 3.15 1.80
N LYS A 45 -11.67 2.71 0.61
CA LYS A 45 -11.18 1.35 0.36
C LYS A 45 -9.66 1.33 0.18
N ASP A 46 -9.05 0.28 0.71
CA ASP A 46 -7.63 -0.04 0.51
C ASP A 46 -7.49 -1.33 -0.31
N ILE A 47 -6.35 -1.46 -1.00
CA ILE A 47 -5.99 -2.69 -1.71
C ILE A 47 -5.15 -3.57 -0.78
N HIS A 48 -5.60 -4.79 -0.57
CA HIS A 48 -4.96 -5.80 0.25
C HIS A 48 -4.26 -6.84 -0.63
N HIS A 49 -2.98 -7.09 -0.36
CA HIS A 49 -2.19 -8.18 -0.93
C HIS A 49 -2.32 -9.40 -0.02
N LYS A 50 -2.97 -10.47 -0.49
CA LYS A 50 -3.27 -11.67 0.32
C LYS A 50 -2.01 -12.38 0.82
N ASP A 51 -0.96 -12.38 0.01
CA ASP A 51 0.34 -12.99 0.32
C ASP A 51 1.28 -12.08 1.11
N GLY A 52 0.85 -10.86 1.46
CA GLY A 52 1.69 -9.87 2.13
C GLY A 52 2.83 -9.31 1.28
N ASN A 53 2.99 -9.75 0.02
CA ASN A 53 4.05 -9.30 -0.88
C ASN A 53 3.55 -8.13 -1.76
N PRO A 54 4.02 -6.89 -1.53
CA PRO A 54 3.55 -5.73 -2.27
C PRO A 54 3.94 -5.74 -3.76
N ARG A 55 4.78 -6.69 -4.19
CA ARG A 55 5.23 -6.86 -5.58
C ARG A 55 4.33 -7.82 -6.36
N ASN A 56 3.50 -8.63 -5.69
CA ASN A 56 2.57 -9.55 -6.35
C ASN A 56 1.24 -8.87 -6.68
N ASN A 57 1.21 -8.22 -7.85
CA ASN A 57 0.05 -7.46 -8.33
C ASN A 57 -0.92 -8.28 -9.21
N SER A 58 -0.90 -9.60 -9.07
CA SER A 58 -1.86 -10.48 -9.73
C SER A 58 -3.28 -10.21 -9.24
N ARG A 59 -4.27 -10.15 -10.14
CA ARG A 59 -5.67 -9.85 -9.76
C ARG A 59 -6.21 -10.82 -8.71
N LYS A 60 -5.80 -12.09 -8.76
CA LYS A 60 -6.21 -13.10 -7.78
C LYS A 60 -5.62 -12.87 -6.38
N ASN A 61 -4.47 -12.19 -6.31
CA ASN A 61 -3.77 -11.85 -5.06
C ASN A 61 -4.26 -10.54 -4.44
N LEU A 62 -4.89 -9.66 -5.23
CA LEU A 62 -5.42 -8.39 -4.76
C LEU A 62 -6.87 -8.53 -4.28
N SER A 63 -7.19 -7.90 -3.17
CA SER A 63 -8.56 -7.76 -2.66
C SER A 63 -8.84 -6.29 -2.32
N VAL A 64 -10.09 -5.86 -2.49
CA VAL A 64 -10.53 -4.54 -2.02
C VAL A 64 -11.13 -4.71 -0.65
N MET A 65 -10.63 -3.96 0.32
CA MET A 65 -11.11 -4.01 1.70
C MET A 65 -11.44 -2.61 2.19
N SER A 66 -12.34 -2.50 3.17
CA SER A 66 -12.52 -1.22 3.87
C SER A 66 -11.21 -0.85 4.57
N ARG A 67 -10.91 0.45 4.58
CA ARG A 67 -9.71 1.02 5.20
C ARG A 67 -9.58 0.63 6.67
N SER A 68 -10.69 0.62 7.42
CA SER A 68 -10.71 0.21 8.83
C SER A 68 -10.28 -1.24 9.00
N ARG A 69 -10.87 -2.16 8.21
CA ARG A 69 -10.57 -3.59 8.28
C ARG A 69 -9.15 -3.90 7.84
N ASN A 70 -8.66 -3.25 6.78
CA ASN A 70 -7.31 -3.50 6.29
C ASN A 70 -6.24 -3.00 7.27
N ARG A 71 -6.46 -1.87 7.95
CA ARG A 71 -5.52 -1.32 8.94
C ARG A 71 -5.58 -2.00 10.30
N ALA A 72 -6.75 -2.55 10.66
CA ALA A 72 -6.92 -3.31 11.89
C ALA A 72 -6.30 -4.72 11.82
N ARG A 73 -6.07 -5.24 10.61
CA ARG A 73 -5.29 -6.46 10.43
C ARG A 73 -3.85 -6.18 10.88
N ARG A 74 -3.51 -6.64 12.10
CA ARG A 74 -2.12 -6.80 12.52
C ARG A 74 -1.55 -7.93 11.66
N GLY A 75 -0.65 -7.57 10.76
CA GLY A 75 0.23 -8.51 10.06
C GLY A 75 1.51 -8.67 10.84
#